data_AF-A0A416HDR3-F1
#
_entry.id   AF-A0A416HDR3-F1
#
_cell.length_a   1.000
_cell.length_b   1.000
_cell.length_c   1.000
_cell.angle_alpha   90.00
_cell.angle_beta   90.00
_cell.angle_gamma   90.00
#
_symmetry.space_group_name_H-M   'P 1'
#
loop_
_entity.id
_entity.type
_entity.pdbx_description
1 polymer ?
#
loop_
_entity_poly.entity_id
_entity_poly.type
_entity_poly.pdbx_seq_one_letter_code
_entity_poly.pdbx_strand_id
1 'polypeptide(L)'
;MEFLDKLNYLMEENHLNKHTLSKACNIPYTTIDGWYKKGYEGLKLTSLRRLSCFFGVSLDFWINDRDPADVRSEVKQKAVMQIDRLNEEEAQAVLAFLNSLKEVEQLLGNRE
;
A
#
# COMPACT_ATOMS: atom_id res chain seq x y z
N MET A 1 -4.23 -9.58 4.58
CA MET A 1 -5.58 -9.04 4.26
C MET A 1 -6.00 -9.59 2.91
N GLU A 2 -7.27 -10.01 2.80
CA GLU A 2 -7.83 -10.53 1.56
C GLU A 2 -8.12 -9.41 0.56
N PHE A 3 -8.36 -9.76 -0.71
CA PHE A 3 -8.62 -8.79 -1.79
C PHE A 3 -9.70 -7.75 -1.44
N LEU A 4 -10.82 -8.20 -0.86
CA LEU A 4 -11.93 -7.30 -0.51
C LEU A 4 -11.56 -6.34 0.61
N ASP A 5 -10.74 -6.77 1.56
CA ASP A 5 -10.29 -5.91 2.66
C ASP A 5 -9.44 -4.75 2.14
N LYS A 6 -8.50 -5.06 1.22
CA LYS A 6 -7.67 -4.05 0.54
C LYS A 6 -8.50 -3.09 -0.30
N LEU A 7 -9.50 -3.61 -0.99
CA LEU A 7 -10.39 -2.80 -1.81
C LEU A 7 -11.24 -1.87 -0.95
N ASN A 8 -11.79 -2.36 0.17
CA ASN A 8 -12.55 -1.55 1.11
C ASN A 8 -11.68 -0.45 1.72
N TYR A 9 -10.47 -0.79 2.16
CA TYR A 9 -9.51 0.18 2.70
C TYR A 9 -9.25 1.33 1.71
N LEU A 10 -8.89 1.01 0.47
CA LEU A 10 -8.64 2.02 -0.56
C LEU A 10 -9.90 2.81 -0.94
N MET A 11 -11.08 2.18 -0.92
CA MET A 11 -12.34 2.88 -1.15
C MET A 11 -12.67 3.86 -0.03
N GLU A 12 -12.46 3.49 1.23
CA GLU A 12 -12.70 4.35 2.39
C GLU A 12 -11.77 5.57 2.38
N GLU A 13 -10.46 5.36 2.18
CA GLU A 13 -9.44 6.42 2.06
C GLU A 13 -9.76 7.43 0.95
N ASN A 14 -10.38 6.98 -0.15
CA ASN A 14 -10.72 7.81 -1.31
C ASN A 14 -12.19 8.28 -1.31
N HIS A 15 -12.96 8.02 -0.25
CA HIS A 15 -14.39 8.33 -0.13
C HIS A 15 -15.25 7.77 -1.29
N LEU A 16 -14.95 6.54 -1.71
CA LEU A 16 -15.63 5.85 -2.80
C LEU A 16 -16.63 4.82 -2.28
N ASN A 17 -17.69 4.61 -3.07
CA ASN A 17 -18.59 3.47 -2.94
C ASN A 17 -18.53 2.62 -4.23
N LYS A 18 -19.18 1.45 -4.24
CA LYS A 18 -19.11 0.51 -5.38
C LYS A 18 -19.51 1.15 -6.71
N HIS A 19 -20.47 2.07 -6.68
CA HIS A 19 -20.96 2.76 -7.87
C HIS A 19 -19.98 3.83 -8.35
N THR A 20 -19.41 4.64 -7.45
CA THR A 20 -18.39 5.63 -7.84
C THR A 20 -17.08 4.96 -8.27
N LEU A 21 -16.69 3.87 -7.61
CA LEU A 21 -15.55 3.03 -8.01
C LEU A 21 -15.74 2.45 -9.42
N SER A 22 -16.95 1.94 -9.72
CA SER A 22 -17.27 1.40 -11.05
C SER A 22 -16.98 2.40 -12.16
N LYS A 23 -17.44 3.65 -11.97
CA LYS A 23 -17.23 4.74 -12.93
C LYS A 23 -15.76 5.14 -13.01
N ALA A 24 -15.10 5.27 -11.86
CA ALA A 24 -13.72 5.76 -11.78
C ALA A 24 -12.70 4.77 -12.37
N CYS A 25 -12.85 3.48 -12.09
CA CYS A 25 -11.97 2.42 -12.59
C CYS A 25 -12.38 1.86 -13.96
N ASN A 26 -13.53 2.31 -14.50
CA ASN A 26 -14.16 1.74 -15.68
C ASN A 26 -14.36 0.21 -15.57
N ILE A 27 -14.79 -0.26 -14.40
CA ILE A 27 -15.11 -1.67 -14.13
C ILE A 27 -16.62 -1.76 -13.97
N PRO A 28 -17.34 -2.67 -14.66
CA PRO A 28 -18.79 -2.76 -14.53
C PRO A 28 -19.22 -2.95 -13.08
N TYR A 29 -20.25 -2.21 -12.65
CA TYR A 29 -20.79 -2.30 -11.30
C TYR A 29 -21.14 -3.74 -10.92
N THR A 30 -21.71 -4.51 -11.86
CA THR A 30 -22.06 -5.92 -11.67
C THR A 30 -20.86 -6.80 -11.39
N THR A 31 -19.67 -6.45 -11.92
CA THR A 31 -18.41 -7.14 -11.61
C THR A 31 -17.98 -6.84 -10.18
N ILE A 32 -17.99 -5.57 -9.78
CA ILE A 32 -17.63 -5.16 -8.41
C ILE A 32 -18.60 -5.79 -7.41
N ASP A 33 -19.91 -5.64 -7.62
CA ASP A 33 -20.94 -6.24 -6.78
C ASP A 33 -20.84 -7.77 -6.73
N GLY A 34 -20.45 -8.39 -7.85
CA GLY A 34 -20.16 -9.82 -7.93
C GLY A 34 -19.08 -10.27 -6.97
N TRP A 35 -17.98 -9.53 -6.82
CA TRP A 35 -16.90 -9.86 -5.89
C TRP A 35 -17.37 -9.96 -4.44
N TYR A 36 -18.29 -9.08 -4.02
CA TYR A 36 -18.84 -9.09 -2.66
C TYR A 36 -19.87 -10.20 -2.43
N LYS A 37 -20.65 -10.55 -3.46
CA LYS A 37 -21.77 -11.51 -3.32
C LYS A 37 -21.35 -12.96 -3.56
N LYS A 38 -20.47 -13.18 -4.52
CA LYS A 38 -20.10 -14.51 -5.04
C LYS A 38 -18.66 -14.87 -4.76
N GLY A 39 -17.90 -13.96 -4.14
CA GLY A 39 -16.46 -14.07 -4.04
C GLY A 39 -15.74 -13.60 -5.31
N TYR A 40 -14.43 -13.62 -5.24
CA TYR A 40 -13.51 -13.12 -6.26
C TYR A 40 -12.63 -14.23 -6.86
N GLU A 41 -13.08 -15.49 -6.79
CA GLU A 41 -12.46 -16.57 -7.56
C GLU A 41 -12.53 -16.24 -9.06
N GLY A 42 -11.39 -16.31 -9.74
CA GLY A 42 -11.28 -15.92 -11.16
C GLY A 42 -11.16 -14.41 -11.39
N LEU A 43 -10.75 -13.64 -10.39
CA LEU A 43 -10.40 -12.22 -10.53
C LEU A 43 -9.45 -12.01 -11.74
N LYS A 44 -9.88 -11.22 -12.72
CA LYS A 44 -9.11 -10.98 -13.93
C LYS A 44 -7.98 -9.99 -13.68
N LEU A 45 -6.80 -10.28 -14.22
CA LEU A 45 -5.64 -9.36 -14.19
C LEU A 45 -5.96 -7.99 -14.81
N THR A 46 -6.88 -7.93 -15.77
CA THR A 46 -7.35 -6.67 -16.35
C THR A 46 -8.06 -5.78 -15.35
N SER A 47 -8.86 -6.36 -14.44
CA SER A 47 -9.51 -5.62 -13.35
C SER A 47 -8.47 -5.15 -12.33
N LEU A 48 -7.53 -6.02 -11.95
CA LEU A 48 -6.41 -5.64 -11.07
C LEU A 48 -5.59 -4.48 -11.63
N ARG A 49 -5.23 -4.51 -12.92
CA ARG A 49 -4.51 -3.41 -13.57
C ARG A 49 -5.27 -2.10 -13.51
N ARG A 50 -6.60 -2.13 -13.73
CA ARG A 50 -7.44 -0.92 -13.63
C ARG A 50 -7.45 -0.36 -12.22
N LEU A 51 -7.62 -1.22 -11.21
CA LEU A 51 -7.55 -0.83 -9.80
C LEU A 51 -6.16 -0.27 -9.43
N SER A 52 -5.08 -0.95 -9.82
CA SER A 52 -3.71 -0.49 -9.63
C SER A 52 -3.45 0.89 -10.24
N CYS A 53 -3.86 1.10 -11.50
CA CYS A 53 -3.70 2.39 -12.16
C CYS A 53 -4.51 3.50 -11.49
N PHE A 54 -5.72 3.19 -11.00
CA PHE A 54 -6.58 4.17 -10.36
C PHE A 54 -6.09 4.55 -8.96
N PHE A 55 -5.72 3.57 -8.14
CA PHE A 55 -5.28 3.79 -6.76
C PHE A 55 -3.77 4.08 -6.63
N GLY A 56 -3.00 3.98 -7.71
CA GLY A 56 -1.55 4.20 -7.69
C GLY A 56 -0.77 3.11 -6.94
N VAL A 57 -1.31 1.89 -6.86
CA VAL A 57 -0.69 0.75 -6.17
C VAL A 57 -0.14 -0.28 -7.15
N SER A 58 0.89 -1.03 -6.76
CA SER A 58 1.45 -2.10 -7.59
C SER A 58 0.47 -3.26 -7.76
N LEU A 59 0.71 -4.14 -8.74
CA LEU A 59 -0.07 -5.37 -8.87
C LEU A 59 0.17 -6.32 -7.68
N ASP A 60 1.40 -6.35 -7.18
CA ASP A 60 1.81 -7.18 -6.04
C ASP A 60 1.04 -6.85 -4.76
N PHE A 61 0.61 -5.59 -4.60
CA PHE A 61 -0.25 -5.19 -3.49
C PHE A 61 -1.54 -6.03 -3.45
N TRP A 62 -2.15 -6.30 -4.59
CA TRP A 62 -3.39 -7.07 -4.65
C TRP A 62 -3.19 -8.55 -4.39
N ILE A 63 -2.04 -9.10 -4.83
CA ILE A 63 -1.77 -10.53 -4.83
C ILE A 63 -1.16 -11.00 -3.49
N ASN A 64 -0.34 -10.17 -2.85
CA ASN A 64 0.34 -10.55 -1.61
C ASN A 64 -0.54 -10.35 -0.39
N ASP A 65 -0.65 -11.32 0.51
CA ASP A 65 -1.46 -11.19 1.75
C ASP A 65 -0.91 -10.21 2.79
N ARG A 66 0.12 -9.43 2.44
CA ARG A 66 0.69 -8.38 3.30
C ARG A 66 -0.35 -7.31 3.63
N ASP A 67 -0.21 -6.76 4.83
CA ASP A 67 -1.08 -5.72 5.36
C ASP A 67 -0.94 -4.41 4.54
N PRO A 68 -2.01 -3.69 4.18
CA PRO A 68 -1.95 -2.36 3.59
C PRO A 68 -1.18 -1.34 4.44
N ALA A 69 -1.15 -1.50 5.77
CA ALA A 69 -0.28 -0.71 6.64
C ALA A 69 1.23 -1.00 6.39
N ASP A 70 1.55 -2.14 5.77
CA ASP A 70 2.90 -2.53 5.31
C ASP A 70 3.20 -1.99 3.89
N VAL A 71 2.25 -1.30 3.24
CA VAL A 71 2.58 -0.44 2.10
C VAL A 71 3.37 0.74 2.65
N ARG A 72 4.69 0.58 2.64
CA ARG A 72 5.65 1.66 2.92
C ARG A 72 5.16 2.92 2.22
N SER A 73 5.05 4.04 2.95
CA SER A 73 4.77 5.34 2.32
C SER A 73 5.74 5.59 1.16
N GLU A 74 5.35 6.40 0.18
CA GLU A 74 6.22 6.68 -0.99
C GLU A 74 7.64 7.08 -0.57
N VAL A 75 7.76 7.84 0.52
CA VAL A 75 9.04 8.22 1.14
C VAL A 75 9.81 7.00 1.66
N LYS A 76 9.16 6.08 2.39
CA LYS A 76 9.79 4.84 2.88
C LYS A 76 10.21 3.92 1.73
N GLN A 77 9.46 3.85 0.63
CA GLN A 77 9.83 3.07 -0.55
C GLN A 77 11.06 3.64 -1.24
N LYS A 78 11.08 4.96 -1.48
CA LYS A 78 12.23 5.65 -2.06
C LYS A 78 13.48 5.50 -1.19
N ALA A 79 13.33 5.62 0.13
CA ALA A 79 14.43 5.43 1.07
C ALA A 79 15.05 4.03 0.95
N VAL A 80 14.23 2.98 0.93
CA VAL A 80 14.71 1.60 0.78
C VAL A 80 15.45 1.41 -0.55
N MET A 81 14.88 1.89 -1.66
CA MET A 81 15.53 1.79 -2.97
C MET A 81 16.87 2.52 -3.04
N GLN A 82 17.04 3.60 -2.28
CA GLN A 82 18.31 4.30 -2.19
C GLN A 82 19.30 3.55 -1.31
N ILE A 83 18.85 3.01 -0.17
CA ILE A 83 19.67 2.19 0.75
C ILE A 83 20.22 0.95 0.04
N ASP A 84 19.42 0.26 -0.77
CA ASP A 84 19.84 -0.94 -1.51
C ASP A 84 20.99 -0.67 -2.51
N ARG A 85 21.24 0.60 -2.86
CA ARG A 85 22.30 1.01 -3.79
C ARG A 85 23.57 1.51 -3.09
N LEU A 86 23.53 1.66 -1.77
CA LEU A 86 24.65 2.13 -0.97
C LEU A 86 25.70 1.03 -0.85
N ASN A 87 26.96 1.44 -0.72
CA ASN A 87 28.00 0.53 -0.26
C ASN A 87 27.93 0.33 1.27
N GLU A 88 28.73 -0.59 1.80
CA GLU A 88 28.71 -0.95 3.22
C GLU A 88 29.04 0.23 4.14
N GLU A 89 29.99 1.09 3.77
CA GLU A 89 30.39 2.25 4.57
C GLU A 89 29.26 3.30 4.63
N GLU A 90 28.62 3.56 3.48
CA GLU A 90 27.48 4.46 3.37
C GLU A 90 26.27 3.94 4.14
N ALA A 91 25.95 2.65 4.00
CA ALA A 91 24.86 2.00 4.74
C ALA A 91 25.10 2.06 6.26
N GLN A 92 26.33 1.87 6.70
CA GLN A 92 26.71 1.98 8.11
C GLN A 92 26.53 3.40 8.64
N ALA A 93 26.87 4.43 7.85
CA ALA A 93 26.65 5.82 8.22
C ALA A 93 25.15 6.16 8.35
N VAL A 94 24.32 5.65 7.42
CA VAL A 94 22.85 5.80 7.50
C VAL A 94 22.30 5.11 8.74
N LEU A 95 22.77 3.90 9.07
CA LEU A 95 22.34 3.18 10.25
C LEU A 95 22.69 3.95 11.54
N ALA A 96 23.90 4.49 11.63
CA ALA A 96 24.32 5.32 12.76
C ALA A 96 23.42 6.57 12.91
N PHE A 97 23.10 7.23 11.81
CA PHE A 97 22.18 8.38 11.83
C PHE A 97 20.78 7.99 12.31
N LEU A 98 20.20 6.90 11.79
CA LEU A 98 18.87 6.44 12.20
C LEU A 98 18.83 6.07 13.69
N ASN A 99 19.90 5.48 14.23
CA ASN A 99 20.01 5.20 15.65
C ASN A 99 20.05 6.50 16.48
N SER A 100 20.76 7.53 16.01
CA SER A 100 20.79 8.83 16.69
C SER A 100 19.41 9.49 16.77
N LEU A 101 18.55 9.30 15.76
CA LEU A 101 17.18 9.82 15.79
C LEU A 101 16.34 9.15 16.88
N LYS A 102 16.46 7.83 17.05
CA LYS A 102 15.76 7.08 18.11
C LYS A 102 16.17 7.54 19.50
N GLU A 103 17.45 7.82 19.70
CA GLU A 103 17.96 8.33 20.99
C GLU A 103 17.39 9.71 21.32
N VAL A 104 17.27 10.59 20.32
CA VAL A 104 16.66 11.93 20.50
C VAL A 104 15.18 11.82 20.86
N GLU A 105 14.40 10.94 20.21
CA GLU A 105 12.99 10.73 20.55
C GLU A 105 12.80 10.21 21.98
N GLN A 106 13.65 9.28 22.44
CA GLN A 106 13.60 8.76 23.82
C GLN A 106 13.94 9.84 24.86
N LEU A 107 14.87 10.75 24.56
CA LEU A 107 15.21 11.86 25.45
C LEU A 107 14.11 12.92 25.54
N LEU A 108 13.33 13.10 24.48
CA LEU A 108 12.20 14.03 24.46
C LEU A 108 10.94 13.41 25.09
N GLY A 109 10.68 12.13 24.87
CA GLY A 109 9.53 11.42 25.45
C GLY A 109 9.64 11.15 26.97
N ASN A 110 10.85 11.15 27.53
CA ASN A 110 11.08 11.01 28.98
C ASN A 110 10.96 12.35 29.76
N ARG A 111 10.57 13.44 29.10
CA ARG A 111 10.43 14.78 29.70
C ARG A 111 8.97 15.22 29.91
N GLU A 112 8.01 14.37 29.60
CA GLU A 112 6.57 14.54 29.89
C GLU A 112 6.14 13.67 31.08
#